data_AF-A0A8C6EL14-F1
#
_entry.id   AF-A0A8C6EL14-F1
#
_cell.length_a   1.000
_cell.length_b   1.000
_cell.length_c   1.000
_cell.angle_alpha   90.00
_cell.angle_beta   90.00
_cell.angle_gamma   90.00
#
_symmetry.space_group_name_H-M   'P 1'
#
loop_
_entity.id
_entity.type
_entity.pdbx_description
1 polymer ?
#
loop_
_entity_poly.entity_id
_entity_poly.type
_entity_poly.pdbx_seq_one_letter_code
_entity_poly.pdbx_strand_id
1 'polypeptide(L)'
;MADLAGPSRPDGAAFWSRDFSDEEQSVVYVPGITTEQNTRSRHTLTSQKADVKIKTSRVTDASISMESLKGAGDSVDEQNSCRGEIKNVSLKDLCLEDKRRIANLIKELARVSEEKEVTEERLKAEQESFEKKIRQLEEQNELIIKEREDILLKV
;
A
#
# COMPACT_ATOMS: atom_id res chain seq x y z
N MET A 1 40.39 37.25 35.86
CA MET A 1 39.71 36.34 36.80
C MET A 1 38.31 36.10 36.28
N ALA A 2 37.94 34.83 36.18
CA ALA A 2 36.65 34.37 35.67
C ALA A 2 35.52 34.76 36.62
N ASP A 3 34.33 35.02 36.06
CA ASP A 3 33.14 34.45 36.68
C ASP A 3 32.09 34.11 35.61
N LEU A 4 31.69 32.84 35.65
CA LEU A 4 30.79 32.15 34.75
C LEU A 4 29.40 32.15 35.40
N ALA A 5 28.42 32.81 34.78
CA ALA A 5 27.01 32.65 35.14
C ALA A 5 26.19 32.47 33.86
N GLY A 6 26.23 31.25 33.32
CA GLY A 6 25.25 30.81 32.33
C GLY A 6 23.90 30.57 33.03
N PRO A 7 22.76 30.85 32.37
CA PRO A 7 21.45 30.59 32.96
C PRO A 7 21.25 29.09 33.17
N SER A 8 20.97 28.69 34.40
CA SER A 8 20.55 27.34 34.78
C SER A 8 19.30 26.96 33.97
N ARG A 9 19.42 25.95 33.11
CA ARG A 9 18.29 25.40 32.36
C ARG A 9 17.36 24.64 33.33
N PRO A 10 16.03 24.76 33.19
CA PRO A 10 15.11 23.94 33.95
C PRO A 10 15.23 22.47 33.50
N ASP A 11 15.45 21.63 34.49
CA ASP A 11 15.47 20.18 34.43
C ASP A 11 14.09 19.68 33.97
N GLY A 12 14.00 19.02 32.81
CA GLY A 12 12.76 18.35 32.37
C GLY A 12 12.16 18.73 31.00
N ALA A 13 12.87 19.41 30.09
CA ALA A 13 12.37 19.60 28.72
C ALA A 13 12.83 18.45 27.80
N ALA A 14 11.87 17.67 27.28
CA ALA A 14 12.11 16.64 26.27
C ALA A 14 12.81 17.25 25.04
N PHE A 15 14.03 16.80 24.79
CA PHE A 15 14.94 17.31 23.78
C PHE A 15 14.65 16.63 22.43
N TRP A 16 13.54 16.99 21.80
CA TRP A 16 13.38 16.69 20.38
C TRP A 16 14.27 17.68 19.62
N SER A 17 15.23 17.11 18.90
CA SER A 17 16.32 17.78 18.21
C SER A 17 15.84 19.03 17.47
N ARG A 18 16.46 20.16 17.81
CA ARG A 18 16.58 21.28 16.87
C ARG A 18 17.53 20.76 15.80
N ASP A 19 16.98 20.22 14.71
CA ASP A 19 17.82 19.77 13.60
C ASP A 19 18.55 20.99 13.03
N PHE A 20 19.84 21.11 13.37
CA PHE A 20 20.75 21.95 12.62
C PHE A 20 20.94 21.26 11.27
N SER A 21 20.67 22.00 10.19
CA SER A 21 20.88 21.54 8.82
C SER A 21 22.31 20.97 8.69
N ASP A 22 22.45 19.79 8.09
CA ASP A 22 23.73 19.07 7.92
C ASP A 22 24.81 19.91 7.19
N GLU A 23 24.38 20.96 6.50
CA GLU A 23 25.23 21.92 5.79
C GLU A 23 26.14 22.79 6.69
N GLU A 24 25.94 22.78 8.02
CA GLU A 24 26.78 23.54 8.96
C GLU A 24 27.70 22.65 9.83
N GLN A 25 27.68 21.33 9.64
CA GLN A 25 28.52 20.41 10.40
C GLN A 25 29.89 20.25 9.74
N SER A 26 30.97 20.35 10.54
CA SER A 26 32.33 20.19 10.04
C SER A 26 32.55 18.77 9.52
N VAL A 27 32.99 18.63 8.27
CA VAL A 27 33.25 17.31 7.66
C VAL A 27 34.47 16.68 8.32
N VAL A 28 34.25 15.76 9.26
CA VAL A 28 35.30 14.94 9.87
C VAL A 28 35.50 13.70 8.99
N TYR A 29 36.73 13.49 8.50
CA TYR A 29 37.07 12.31 7.70
C TYR A 29 36.97 11.03 8.53
N VAL A 30 35.99 10.18 8.22
CA VAL A 30 35.84 8.85 8.81
C VAL A 30 36.21 7.81 7.73
N PRO A 31 37.20 6.93 7.96
CA PRO A 31 37.53 5.88 7.00
C PRO A 31 36.30 4.99 6.69
N GLY A 32 35.93 4.87 5.41
CA GLY A 32 34.80 4.06 4.96
C GLY A 32 33.57 4.85 4.50
N ILE A 33 33.54 6.17 4.68
CA ILE A 33 32.56 7.05 4.04
C ILE A 33 33.21 7.80 2.87
N THR A 34 32.56 7.79 1.72
CA THR A 34 32.98 8.61 0.57
C THR A 34 31.99 9.77 0.44
N THR A 35 32.47 10.96 0.11
CA THR A 35 31.63 12.16 -0.10
C THR A 35 30.87 12.13 -1.44
N GLU A 36 30.74 10.93 -2.02
CA GLU A 36 30.16 10.69 -3.34
C GLU A 36 28.63 10.67 -3.16
N GLN A 37 27.98 11.79 -3.44
CA GLN A 37 26.53 11.91 -3.34
C GLN A 37 25.83 10.92 -4.31
N ASN A 38 25.09 9.96 -3.79
CA ASN A 38 24.29 9.01 -4.57
C ASN A 38 23.04 9.71 -5.15
N THR A 39 23.19 10.35 -6.31
CA THR A 39 22.08 11.00 -7.02
C THR A 39 21.29 9.98 -7.87
N ARG A 40 20.59 9.05 -7.21
CA ARG A 40 19.65 8.17 -7.93
C ARG A 40 18.37 8.94 -8.27
N SER A 41 18.35 9.59 -9.43
CA SER A 41 17.16 10.22 -10.01
C SER A 41 16.04 9.19 -10.19
N ARG A 42 14.93 9.37 -9.48
CA ARG A 42 13.68 8.62 -9.69
C ARG A 42 12.94 9.26 -10.88
N HIS A 43 13.25 8.80 -12.10
CA HIS A 43 12.43 9.13 -13.26
C HIS A 43 11.13 8.33 -13.22
N THR A 44 10.01 9.04 -13.02
CA THR A 44 8.65 8.56 -13.32
C THR A 44 8.44 8.62 -14.84
N LEU A 45 8.11 7.49 -15.45
CA LEU A 45 7.69 7.44 -16.85
C LEU A 45 6.22 7.03 -16.94
N THR A 46 5.40 8.06 -17.12
CA THR A 46 4.33 8.20 -18.10
C THR A 46 3.62 6.93 -18.61
N SER A 47 2.33 6.87 -18.30
CA SER A 47 1.34 5.95 -18.84
C SER A 47 1.20 6.07 -20.37
N GLN A 48 1.38 4.97 -21.07
CA GLN A 48 0.92 4.81 -22.45
C GLN A 48 -0.47 4.16 -22.44
N LYS A 49 -1.45 4.89 -22.96
CA LYS A 49 -2.79 4.37 -23.28
C LYS A 49 -2.73 3.71 -24.65
N ALA A 50 -2.99 2.41 -24.71
CA ALA A 50 -3.27 1.70 -25.96
C ALA A 50 -4.80 1.63 -26.15
N ASP A 51 -5.24 2.26 -27.24
CA ASP A 51 -6.60 2.24 -27.76
C ASP A 51 -6.93 0.83 -28.28
N VAL A 52 -7.83 0.11 -27.61
CA VAL A 52 -8.38 -1.15 -28.12
C VAL A 52 -9.87 -0.96 -28.38
N LYS A 53 -10.16 -0.85 -29.67
CA LYS A 53 -11.46 -0.85 -30.33
C LYS A 53 -12.38 -1.98 -29.82
N ILE A 54 -13.32 -1.64 -28.95
CA ILE A 54 -14.38 -2.54 -28.48
C ILE A 54 -15.44 -2.66 -29.59
N LYS A 55 -15.50 -3.83 -30.22
CA LYS A 55 -16.63 -4.24 -31.07
C LYS A 55 -17.74 -4.76 -30.15
N THR A 56 -18.90 -4.10 -30.19
CA THR A 56 -20.15 -4.51 -29.56
C THR A 56 -20.67 -5.81 -30.17
N SER A 57 -20.93 -6.83 -29.33
CA SER A 57 -21.90 -7.88 -29.63
C SER A 57 -22.88 -8.02 -28.46
N ARG A 58 -24.15 -8.11 -28.84
CA ARG A 58 -25.36 -7.97 -28.02
C ARG A 58 -25.91 -9.36 -27.65
N VAL A 59 -26.53 -9.44 -26.46
CA VAL A 59 -27.59 -10.38 -26.01
C VAL A 59 -27.22 -11.85 -25.85
N THR A 60 -27.33 -12.38 -24.62
CA THR A 60 -28.42 -13.27 -24.17
C THR A 60 -28.27 -13.61 -22.69
N ASP A 61 -29.28 -13.27 -21.90
CA ASP A 61 -29.47 -13.74 -20.53
C ASP A 61 -29.71 -15.24 -20.52
N ALA A 62 -28.81 -16.00 -19.89
CA ALA A 62 -29.05 -17.40 -19.56
C ALA A 62 -28.85 -17.57 -18.05
N SER A 63 -29.97 -17.53 -17.33
CA SER A 63 -30.13 -18.00 -15.97
C SER A 63 -29.50 -19.39 -15.81
N ILE A 64 -28.53 -19.51 -14.90
CA ILE A 64 -27.88 -20.79 -14.59
C ILE A 64 -28.63 -21.40 -13.41
N SER A 65 -29.52 -22.35 -13.72
CA SER A 65 -30.21 -23.20 -12.75
C SER A 65 -29.22 -24.20 -12.15
N MET A 66 -29.01 -24.17 -10.83
CA MET A 66 -28.22 -25.20 -10.15
C MET A 66 -29.06 -26.46 -9.97
N GLU A 67 -28.75 -27.50 -10.73
CA GLU A 67 -29.32 -28.83 -10.55
C GLU A 67 -28.42 -29.69 -9.65
N SER A 68 -29.03 -30.25 -8.61
CA SER A 68 -28.41 -31.09 -7.60
C SER A 68 -27.98 -32.43 -8.20
N LEU A 69 -26.69 -32.76 -8.12
CA LEU A 69 -26.19 -34.08 -8.52
C LEU A 69 -25.88 -34.94 -7.30
N LYS A 70 -26.79 -35.89 -7.06
CA LYS A 70 -26.60 -37.07 -6.23
C LYS A 70 -25.68 -38.07 -6.94
N GLY A 71 -24.67 -38.55 -6.22
CA GLY A 71 -24.48 -39.97 -5.88
C GLY A 71 -24.17 -41.00 -6.97
N ALA A 72 -23.01 -41.65 -6.74
CA ALA A 72 -22.61 -43.03 -7.11
C ALA A 72 -22.07 -43.31 -8.52
N GLY A 73 -20.88 -43.92 -8.58
CA GLY A 73 -20.36 -44.57 -9.78
C GLY A 73 -18.83 -44.66 -9.82
N ASP A 74 -18.30 -45.79 -9.35
CA ASP A 74 -16.94 -46.31 -9.57
C ASP A 74 -16.66 -46.56 -11.07
N SER A 75 -15.49 -46.17 -11.60
CA SER A 75 -14.96 -46.68 -12.88
C SER A 75 -13.44 -46.49 -13.02
N VAL A 76 -12.72 -47.55 -12.67
CA VAL A 76 -11.60 -48.23 -13.36
C VAL A 76 -10.90 -47.55 -14.56
N ASP A 77 -9.57 -47.57 -14.45
CA ASP A 77 -8.44 -47.61 -15.40
C ASP A 77 -8.09 -46.51 -16.43
N GLU A 78 -6.78 -46.26 -16.38
CA GLU A 78 -5.84 -45.76 -17.38
C GLU A 78 -6.36 -45.34 -18.76
N GLN A 79 -6.12 -44.06 -19.11
CA GLN A 79 -5.67 -43.70 -20.45
C GLN A 79 -4.62 -42.58 -20.39
N ASN A 80 -3.35 -42.97 -20.53
CA ASN A 80 -2.34 -42.10 -21.10
C ASN A 80 -2.44 -42.22 -22.64
N SER A 81 -2.61 -41.10 -23.33
CA SER A 81 -2.36 -41.01 -24.77
C SER A 81 -1.99 -39.58 -25.13
N CYS A 82 -0.71 -39.29 -24.90
CA CYS A 82 -0.03 -38.13 -25.44
C CYS A 82 0.12 -38.32 -26.95
N ARG A 83 -0.83 -37.78 -27.72
CA ARG A 83 -0.67 -37.54 -29.16
C ARG A 83 -0.96 -36.07 -29.43
N GLY A 84 -0.01 -35.43 -30.12
CA GLY A 84 0.07 -34.00 -30.36
C GLY A 84 -1.19 -33.40 -30.96
N GLU A 85 -1.83 -32.59 -30.15
CA GLU A 85 -2.74 -31.49 -30.44
C GLU A 85 -2.66 -30.63 -29.17
N ILE A 86 -3.00 -29.33 -29.21
CA ILE A 86 -3.00 -28.48 -28.01
C ILE A 86 -4.19 -28.93 -27.14
N LYS A 87 -4.06 -30.09 -26.52
CA LYS A 87 -5.03 -30.66 -25.59
C LYS A 87 -4.95 -29.78 -24.36
N ASN A 88 -6.05 -29.09 -24.08
CA ASN A 88 -6.21 -28.26 -22.90
C ASN A 88 -5.76 -29.08 -21.68
N VAL A 89 -4.60 -28.72 -21.12
CA VAL A 89 -4.05 -29.37 -19.92
C VAL A 89 -5.11 -29.21 -18.84
N SER A 90 -5.74 -30.31 -18.44
CA SER A 90 -6.86 -30.25 -17.50
C SER A 90 -6.32 -30.21 -16.07
N LEU A 91 -6.97 -29.44 -15.21
CA LEU A 91 -6.75 -29.49 -13.75
C LEU A 91 -6.92 -30.91 -13.18
N LYS A 92 -7.62 -31.78 -13.91
CA LYS A 92 -7.80 -33.20 -13.56
C LYS A 92 -6.49 -33.99 -13.68
N ASP A 93 -5.62 -33.63 -14.64
CA ASP A 93 -4.37 -34.31 -14.95
C ASP A 93 -3.21 -33.92 -13.99
N LEU A 94 -3.46 -32.94 -13.12
CA LEU A 94 -2.50 -32.49 -12.12
C LEU A 94 -2.36 -33.55 -11.00
N CYS A 95 -1.11 -33.87 -10.63
CA CYS A 95 -0.83 -34.87 -9.61
C CYS A 95 -1.38 -34.47 -8.23
N LEU A 96 -1.59 -35.45 -7.35
CA LEU A 96 -2.14 -35.22 -6.01
C LEU A 96 -1.27 -34.27 -5.17
N GLU A 97 0.05 -34.33 -5.34
CA GLU A 97 0.99 -33.47 -4.61
C GLU A 97 0.88 -32.02 -5.04
N ASP A 98 0.80 -31.76 -6.35
CA ASP A 98 0.62 -30.43 -6.89
C ASP A 98 -0.75 -29.84 -6.49
N LYS A 99 -1.82 -30.65 -6.53
CA LYS A 99 -3.15 -30.25 -6.03
C LYS A 99 -3.09 -29.83 -4.56
N ARG A 100 -2.36 -30.58 -3.72
CA ARG A 100 -2.13 -30.24 -2.32
C ARG A 100 -1.36 -28.93 -2.16
N ARG A 101 -0.26 -28.77 -2.89
CA ARG A 101 0.57 -27.55 -2.86
C ARG A 101 -0.23 -26.31 -3.25
N ILE A 102 -1.01 -26.40 -4.33
CA ILE A 102 -1.87 -25.30 -4.79
C ILE A 102 -2.96 -25.01 -3.76
N ALA A 103 -3.62 -26.03 -3.20
CA ALA A 103 -4.65 -25.82 -2.18
C ALA A 103 -4.10 -25.10 -0.95
N ASN A 104 -2.89 -25.46 -0.49
CA ASN A 104 -2.24 -24.78 0.61
C ASN A 104 -1.85 -23.35 0.25
N LEU A 105 -1.31 -23.12 -0.95
CA LEU A 105 -1.00 -21.76 -1.41
C LEU A 105 -2.25 -20.87 -1.45
N ILE A 106 -3.38 -21.38 -1.97
CA ILE A 106 -4.64 -20.63 -1.98
C ILE A 106 -5.10 -20.28 -0.56
N LYS A 107 -5.00 -21.23 0.39
CA LYS A 107 -5.33 -20.98 1.81
C LYS A 107 -4.46 -19.89 2.40
N GLU A 108 -3.14 -19.97 2.18
CA GLU A 108 -2.22 -18.97 2.70
C GLU A 108 -2.44 -17.60 2.06
N LEU A 109 -2.70 -17.52 0.75
CA LEU A 109 -3.02 -16.27 0.08
C LEU A 109 -4.31 -15.66 0.62
N ALA A 110 -5.36 -16.47 0.83
CA ALA A 110 -6.60 -15.99 1.42
C ALA A 110 -6.37 -15.42 2.82
N ARG A 111 -5.67 -16.18 3.69
CA ARG A 111 -5.32 -15.75 5.05
C ARG A 111 -4.50 -14.45 5.06
N VAL A 112 -3.42 -14.40 4.29
CA VAL A 112 -2.55 -13.21 4.21
C VAL A 112 -3.29 -12.01 3.62
N SER A 113 -4.22 -12.23 2.69
CA SER A 113 -5.02 -11.14 2.12
C SER A 113 -6.00 -10.54 3.13
N GLU A 114 -6.63 -11.36 3.97
CA GLU A 114 -7.51 -10.90 5.04
C GLU A 114 -6.72 -10.12 6.10
N GLU A 115 -5.59 -10.66 6.58
CA GLU A 115 -4.69 -9.97 7.51
C GLU A 115 -4.26 -8.60 6.96
N LYS A 116 -3.93 -8.54 5.67
CA LYS A 116 -3.57 -7.31 4.98
C LYS A 116 -4.74 -6.32 4.96
N GLU A 117 -5.94 -6.75 4.55
CA GLU A 117 -7.14 -5.90 4.47
C GLU A 117 -7.42 -5.24 5.82
N VAL A 118 -7.37 -5.99 6.93
CA VAL A 118 -7.59 -5.44 8.27
C VAL A 118 -6.60 -4.31 8.61
N THR A 119 -5.33 -4.48 8.25
CA THR A 119 -4.32 -3.44 8.50
C THR A 119 -4.49 -2.22 7.62
N GLU A 120 -4.87 -2.41 6.36
CA GLU A 120 -5.15 -1.32 5.42
C GLU A 120 -6.38 -0.51 5.85
N GLU A 121 -7.44 -1.17 6.30
CA GLU A 121 -8.64 -0.49 6.83
C GLU A 121 -8.31 0.34 8.07
N ARG A 122 -7.51 -0.20 8.99
CA ARG A 122 -7.07 0.54 10.18
C ARG A 122 -6.26 1.79 9.80
N LEU A 123 -5.31 1.65 8.89
CA LEU A 123 -4.49 2.77 8.41
C LEU A 123 -5.36 3.83 7.71
N LYS A 124 -6.30 3.40 6.88
CA LYS A 124 -7.23 4.30 6.20
C LYS A 124 -8.11 5.07 7.19
N ALA A 125 -8.64 4.40 8.21
CA ALA A 125 -9.43 5.05 9.26
C ALA A 125 -8.61 6.09 10.03
N GLU A 126 -7.35 5.77 10.35
CA GLU A 126 -6.41 6.71 10.97
C GLU A 126 -6.13 7.92 10.07
N GLN A 127 -5.84 7.69 8.78
CA GLN A 127 -5.66 8.77 7.80
C GLN A 127 -6.89 9.67 7.71
N GLU A 128 -8.09 9.09 7.57
CA GLU A 128 -9.34 9.85 7.51
C GLU A 128 -9.57 10.68 8.78
N SER A 129 -9.14 10.18 9.94
CA SER A 129 -9.22 10.91 11.21
C SER A 129 -8.32 12.15 11.21
N PHE A 130 -7.09 12.03 10.69
CA PHE A 130 -6.16 13.14 10.56
C PHE A 130 -6.63 14.16 9.54
N GLU A 131 -7.16 13.72 8.39
CA GLU A 131 -7.74 14.62 7.37
C GLU A 131 -8.95 15.40 7.90
N LYS A 132 -9.78 14.78 8.74
CA LYS A 132 -10.88 15.50 9.42
C LYS A 132 -10.32 16.53 10.39
N LYS A 133 -9.28 16.19 11.16
CA LYS A 133 -8.68 17.11 12.12
C LYS A 133 -8.01 18.30 11.45
N ILE A 134 -7.32 18.08 10.34
CA ILE A 134 -6.71 19.16 9.53
C ILE A 134 -7.79 20.11 9.04
N ARG A 135 -8.87 19.60 8.44
CA ARG A 135 -9.99 20.44 7.96
C ARG A 135 -10.62 21.29 9.06
N GLN A 136 -10.82 20.71 10.25
CA GLN A 136 -11.33 21.46 11.40
C GLN A 136 -10.38 22.60 11.81
N LEU A 137 -9.07 22.34 11.83
CA LEU A 137 -8.07 23.36 12.17
C LEU A 137 -7.99 24.46 11.11
N GLU A 138 -8.08 24.10 9.83
CA GLU A 138 -8.14 25.06 8.72
C GLU A 138 -9.38 25.94 8.82
N GLU A 139 -10.56 25.37 9.10
CA GLU A 139 -11.80 26.12 9.31
C GLU A 139 -11.70 27.07 10.51
N GLN A 140 -11.14 26.61 11.64
CA GLN A 140 -10.92 27.48 12.78
C GLN A 140 -9.94 28.62 12.48
N ASN A 141 -8.86 28.35 11.76
CA ASN A 141 -7.92 29.38 11.36
C ASN A 141 -8.57 30.42 10.44
N GLU A 142 -9.40 29.98 9.50
CA GLU A 142 -10.13 30.86 8.59
C GLU A 142 -11.09 31.79 9.33
N LEU A 143 -11.80 31.28 10.34
CA LEU A 143 -12.65 32.10 11.22
C LEU A 143 -11.83 33.15 11.98
N ILE A 144 -10.70 32.74 12.56
CA ILE A 144 -9.79 33.65 13.29
C ILE A 144 -9.27 34.75 12.36
N ILE A 145 -8.92 34.42 11.12
CA ILE A 145 -8.44 35.40 10.14
C ILE A 145 -9.55 36.41 9.84
N LYS A 146 -10.77 35.94 9.53
CA LYS A 146 -11.92 36.81 9.26
C LYS A 146 -12.24 37.74 10.43
N GLU A 147 -12.24 37.22 11.66
CA GLU A 147 -12.47 38.04 12.84
C GLU A 147 -11.38 39.10 13.02
N ARG A 148 -10.11 38.75 12.78
CA ARG A 148 -9.00 39.71 12.82
C ARG A 148 -9.13 40.80 11.77
N GLU A 149 -9.51 40.44 10.55
CA GLU A 149 -9.77 41.39 9.46
C GLU A 149 -10.94 42.32 9.79
N ASP A 150 -12.04 41.78 10.30
CA ASP A 150 -13.21 42.56 10.73
C ASP A 150 -12.88 43.56 11.84
N ILE A 151 -12.04 43.17 12.79
CA ILE A 151 -11.58 44.07 13.85
C ILE A 151 -10.69 45.17 13.25
N LEU A 152 -9.77 44.81 12.34
CA LEU A 152 -8.88 45.77 11.69
C LEU A 152 -9.65 46.79 10.84
N LEU A 153 -10.73 46.37 10.16
CA LEU A 153 -11.57 47.24 9.34
C LEU A 153 -12.50 48.16 10.15
N LYS A 154 -12.71 47.86 11.45
CA LYS A 154 -13.55 48.65 12.37
C LYS A 154 -12.78 49.71 13.16
N VAL A 155 -11.45 49.75 13.03
CA VAL A 155 -10.55 50.74 13.65
C VAL A 155 -10.13 51.75 12.60
#